data_AF-A0A9N7NGI1-F1
#
_entry.id   AF-A0A9N7NGI1-F1
#
_cell.length_a   1.000
_cell.length_b   1.000
_cell.length_c   1.000
_cell.angle_alpha   90.00
_cell.angle_beta   90.00
_cell.angle_gamma   90.00
#
_symmetry.space_group_name_H-M   'P 1'
#
loop_
_entity.id
_entity.type
_entity.pdbx_description
1 polymer ?
#
loop_
_entity_poly.entity_id
_entity_poly.type
_entity_poly.pdbx_seq_one_letter_code
_entity_poly.pdbx_strand_id
1 'polypeptide(L)'
;WSTKGRVACPSCGVSTHSLWLTHGKKFCYMAHRRWLDPNHPFRYQKDEFDGTEELQSPPVLISESEVLRQLHGMKFVYGKSKKISKRSRETIDRPIGLA
;
A
#
# COMPACT_ATOMS: atom_id res chain seq x y z
N TRP A 1 4.06 0.48 11.47
CA TRP A 1 4.65 0.86 10.18
C TRP A 1 5.56 -0.24 9.67
N SER A 2 5.67 -0.45 8.36
CA SER A 2 6.61 -1.41 7.75
C SER A 2 7.20 -0.80 6.47
N THR A 3 8.46 -1.10 6.16
CA THR A 3 9.09 -0.73 4.87
C THR A 3 8.74 -1.71 3.74
N LYS A 4 7.94 -2.74 4.06
CA LYS A 4 7.50 -3.79 3.14
C LYS A 4 6.02 -4.08 3.33
N GLY A 5 5.36 -4.55 2.28
CA GLY A 5 3.98 -5.00 2.36
C GLY A 5 2.98 -3.98 1.81
N ARG A 6 1.71 -4.19 2.12
CA ARG A 6 0.57 -3.41 1.59
C ARG A 6 0.64 -1.90 1.90
N VAL A 7 1.25 -1.51 3.01
CA VAL A 7 1.27 -0.12 3.52
C VAL A 7 2.69 0.45 3.59
N ALA A 8 3.54 0.09 2.62
CA ALA A 8 4.95 0.46 2.67
C ALA A 8 5.25 1.90 2.24
N CYS A 9 4.37 2.54 1.48
CA CYS A 9 4.59 3.92 1.02
C CYS A 9 4.49 4.88 2.22
N PRO A 10 5.55 5.62 2.55
CA PRO A 10 5.52 6.53 3.70
C PRO A 10 4.60 7.72 3.47
N SER A 11 4.44 8.17 2.21
CA SER A 11 3.56 9.29 1.86
C SER A 11 2.09 8.93 1.93
N CYS A 12 1.73 7.69 1.58
CA CYS A 12 0.34 7.23 1.51
C CYS A 12 -0.10 6.44 2.76
N GLY A 13 0.83 5.75 3.42
CA GLY A 13 0.59 4.87 4.57
C GLY A 13 -0.56 3.89 4.34
N VAL A 14 -1.62 4.01 5.14
CA VAL A 14 -2.83 3.17 5.03
C VAL A 14 -3.60 3.38 3.73
N SER A 15 -3.47 4.55 3.11
CA SER A 15 -4.08 4.91 1.82
C SER A 15 -3.24 4.47 0.62
N THR A 16 -2.20 3.66 0.85
CA THR A 16 -1.39 3.06 -0.21
C THR A 16 -2.27 2.13 -1.04
N HIS A 17 -2.37 2.40 -2.34
CA HIS A 17 -2.99 1.47 -3.27
C HIS A 17 -1.95 0.42 -3.67
N SER A 18 -2.08 -0.79 -3.15
CA SER A 18 -1.11 -1.87 -3.40
C SER A 18 -1.78 -3.06 -4.08
N LEU A 19 -1.13 -3.59 -5.11
CA LEU A 19 -1.50 -4.82 -5.77
C LEU A 19 -0.46 -5.91 -5.46
N TRP A 20 -0.90 -7.12 -5.11
CA TRP A 20 0.01 -8.25 -4.98
C TRP A 20 0.21 -8.93 -6.34
N LEU A 21 1.44 -8.91 -6.85
CA LEU A 21 1.80 -9.63 -8.07
C LEU A 21 2.00 -11.11 -7.75
N THR A 22 1.03 -11.95 -8.08
CA THR A 22 1.01 -13.38 -7.72
C THR A 22 2.25 -14.14 -8.19
N HIS A 23 2.67 -13.93 -9.43
CA HIS A 23 3.83 -14.62 -10.01
C HIS A 23 5.16 -14.02 -9.55
N GLY A 24 5.23 -12.68 -9.43
CA GLY A 24 6.43 -11.98 -8.96
C GLY A 24 6.65 -12.05 -7.44
N LYS A 25 5.61 -12.42 -6.68
CA LYS A 25 5.57 -12.43 -5.21
C LYS A 25 6.04 -11.11 -4.58
N LYS A 26 5.60 -10.00 -5.18
CA LYS A 26 5.95 -8.64 -4.78
C LYS A 26 4.70 -7.77 -4.73
N PHE A 27 4.74 -6.71 -3.93
CA PHE A 27 3.76 -5.64 -4.00
C PHE A 27 4.13 -4.67 -5.12
N CYS A 28 3.16 -4.32 -5.96
CA CYS A 28 3.18 -3.17 -6.84
C CYS A 28 2.39 -2.04 -6.17
N TYR A 29 2.87 -0.81 -6.22
CA TYR A 29 2.16 0.35 -5.71
C TYR A 29 1.59 1.12 -6.88
N MET A 30 0.28 1.33 -6.84
CA MET A 30 -0.51 1.90 -7.92
C MET A 30 -1.12 3.23 -7.46
N ALA A 31 -1.93 3.83 -8.32
CA ALA A 31 -2.64 5.07 -8.03
C ALA A 31 -1.71 6.28 -7.77
N HIS A 32 -0.59 6.33 -8.50
CA HIS A 32 0.41 7.41 -8.41
C HIS A 32 0.02 8.65 -9.23
N ARG A 33 -0.83 8.49 -10.26
CA ARG A 33 -1.30 9.59 -11.10
C ARG A 33 -2.26 10.52 -10.35
N ARG A 34 -2.82 10.08 -9.21
CA ARG A 34 -3.54 10.93 -8.24
C ARG A 34 -2.74 12.15 -7.74
N TRP A 35 -1.41 12.09 -7.79
CA TRP A 35 -0.53 13.21 -7.42
C TRP A 35 -0.39 14.28 -8.51
N LEU A 36 -0.89 14.01 -9.73
CA LEU A 36 -0.95 14.98 -10.81
C LEU A 36 -2.15 15.91 -10.62
N ASP A 37 -2.12 17.07 -11.27
CA ASP A 37 -3.24 18.00 -11.31
C ASP A 37 -4.56 17.28 -11.66
N PRO A 38 -5.70 17.67 -11.07
CA PRO A 38 -6.99 17.03 -11.33
C PRO A 38 -7.34 16.92 -12.82
N ASN A 39 -6.93 17.90 -13.62
CA ASN A 39 -7.20 17.95 -15.06
C ASN A 39 -6.06 17.35 -15.92
N HIS A 40 -5.08 16.68 -15.31
CA HIS A 40 -3.95 16.12 -16.04
C HIS A 40 -4.41 14.92 -16.90
N PRO A 41 -4.12 14.87 -18.22
CA PRO A 41 -4.63 13.85 -19.13
C PRO A 41 -4.34 12.40 -18.68
N PHE A 42 -3.17 12.16 -18.10
CA PHE A 42 -2.79 10.83 -17.60
C PHE A 42 -3.75 10.25 -16.56
N ARG A 43 -4.54 11.08 -15.85
CA ARG A 43 -5.53 10.59 -14.88
C ARG A 43 -6.71 9.88 -15.54
N TYR A 44 -6.95 10.13 -16.83
CA TYR A 44 -8.07 9.61 -17.62
C TYR A 44 -7.64 8.51 -18.61
N GLN A 45 -6.34 8.39 -18.87
CA GLN A 45 -5.75 7.40 -19.76
C GLN A 45 -5.80 6.01 -19.10
N LYS A 46 -6.95 5.35 -19.13
CA LYS A 46 -7.10 4.01 -18.54
C LYS A 46 -6.48 2.93 -19.43
N ASP A 47 -6.56 3.10 -20.75
CA ASP A 47 -6.19 2.09 -21.74
C ASP A 47 -4.67 1.99 -21.89
N GLU A 48 -3.94 3.08 -21.66
CA GLU A 48 -2.47 3.11 -21.67
C GLU A 48 -1.85 2.60 -20.36
N PHE A 49 -2.67 2.37 -19.32
CA PHE A 49 -2.20 2.04 -17.97
C PHE A 49 -2.87 0.76 -17.44
N ASP A 50 -3.47 0.80 -16.25
CA ASP A 50 -3.98 -0.36 -15.51
C ASP A 50 -5.49 -0.58 -15.68
N GLY A 51 -6.09 0.03 -16.70
CA GLY A 51 -7.53 -0.05 -16.95
C GLY A 51 -8.37 0.79 -16.00
N THR A 52 -7.75 1.63 -15.17
CA THR A 52 -8.46 2.52 -14.23
C THR A 52 -8.17 3.99 -14.49
N GLU A 53 -9.20 4.82 -14.25
CA GLU A 53 -9.06 6.26 -14.14
C GLU A 53 -8.77 6.64 -12.69
N GLU A 54 -7.82 7.55 -12.49
CA GLU A 54 -7.36 7.94 -11.16
C GLU A 54 -7.91 9.31 -10.76
N LEU A 55 -9.22 9.43 -10.56
CA LEU A 55 -9.91 10.71 -10.30
C LEU A 55 -9.92 11.12 -8.82
N GLN A 56 -9.47 10.26 -7.92
CA GLN A 56 -9.42 10.58 -6.49
C GLN A 56 -8.32 11.58 -6.16
N SER A 57 -8.55 12.44 -5.18
CA SER A 57 -7.53 13.35 -4.65
C SER A 57 -6.26 12.59 -4.21
N PRO A 58 -5.09 13.24 -4.25
CA PRO A 58 -3.89 12.64 -3.69
C PRO A 58 -4.13 12.28 -2.22
N PRO A 59 -3.58 11.15 -1.75
CA PRO A 59 -3.73 10.78 -0.34
C PRO A 59 -3.12 11.88 0.54
N VAL A 60 -3.80 12.15 1.66
CA VAL A 60 -3.31 13.11 2.64
C VAL A 60 -1.94 12.67 3.12
N LEU A 61 -0.96 13.56 2.97
CA LEU A 61 0.37 13.32 3.49
C LEU A 61 0.28 13.09 5.00
N ILE A 62 0.86 11.99 5.45
CA ILE A 62 0.94 11.70 6.88
C ILE A 62 1.92 12.70 7.49
N SER A 63 1.45 13.48 8.48
CA SER A 63 2.31 14.39 9.23
C SER A 63 3.31 13.62 10.08
N GLU A 64 4.46 14.23 10.37
CA GLU A 64 5.48 13.63 11.23
C GLU A 64 4.95 13.27 12.62
N SER A 65 4.06 14.10 13.18
CA SER A 65 3.40 13.83 14.45
C SER A 65 2.51 12.59 14.41
N GLU A 66 1.81 12.38 13.30
CA GLU A 66 0.99 11.20 13.08
C GLU A 66 1.87 9.96 12.90
N VAL A 67 3.00 10.09 12.20
CA VAL A 67 4.03 9.03 12.13
C VAL A 67 4.49 8.64 13.52
N LEU A 68 4.92 9.62 14.31
CA LEU A 68 5.43 9.38 15.65
C LEU A 68 4.39 8.71 16.54
N ARG A 69 3.13 9.16 16.47
CA ARG A 69 2.00 8.55 17.17
C ARG A 69 1.78 7.09 16.77
N GLN A 70 1.86 6.78 15.48
CA GLN A 70 1.73 5.39 14.99
C GLN A 70 2.91 4.51 15.41
N LEU A 71 4.12 5.06 15.54
CA LEU A 71 5.29 4.33 16.00
C LEU A 71 5.36 4.21 17.53
N HIS A 72 4.59 5.02 18.26
CA HIS A 72 4.60 5.03 19.72
C HIS A 72 4.21 3.66 20.29
N GLY A 73 5.06 3.12 21.18
CA GLY A 73 4.87 1.80 21.78
C GLY A 73 5.24 0.61 20.87
N MET A 74 5.67 0.84 19.63
CA MET A 74 6.18 -0.25 18.78
C MET A 74 7.58 -0.68 19.25
N LYS A 75 7.74 -1.99 19.53
CA LYS A 75 9.05 -2.59 19.80
C LYS A 75 9.65 -3.10 18.50
N PHE A 76 10.76 -2.51 18.07
CA PHE A 76 11.51 -2.96 16.90
C PHE A 76 12.56 -3.98 17.32
N VAL A 77 12.52 -5.16 16.69
CA VAL A 77 13.61 -6.15 16.80
C VAL A 77 14.52 -5.94 15.60
N TYR A 78 15.73 -5.45 15.86
CA TYR A 78 16.73 -5.23 14.83
C TYR A 78 17.55 -6.50 14.59
N GLY A 79 17.96 -6.73 13.34
CA GLY A 79 18.73 -7.91 12.94
C GLY A 79 17.87 -9.10 12.50
N LYS A 80 18.54 -10.14 11.97
CA LYS A 80 17.88 -11.37 11.51
C LYS A 80 17.72 -12.33 12.69
N SER A 81 16.49 -12.61 13.11
CA SER A 81 16.20 -13.72 14.00
C SER A 81 16.42 -15.07 13.28
N LYS A 82 16.94 -16.09 13.98
CA LYS A 82 17.08 -17.44 13.43
C LYS A 82 15.69 -18.00 13.10
N LYS A 83 15.44 -18.35 11.85
CA LYS A 83 14.15 -18.90 11.41
C LYS A 83 13.96 -20.31 11.95
N ILE A 84 13.03 -20.49 12.90
CA ILE A 84 12.38 -21.78 13.11
C ILE A 84 11.36 -21.94 11.98
N SER A 85 11.55 -22.93 11.11
CA SER A 85 10.63 -23.19 10.01
C SER A 85 9.32 -23.76 10.55
N LYS A 86 8.24 -22.98 10.53
CA LYS A 86 6.88 -23.52 10.52
C LYS A 86 6.15 -23.04 9.27
N ARG A 87 5.75 -24.01 8.47
CA ARG A 87 4.99 -23.88 7.23
C ARG A 87 3.53 -24.20 7.56
N SER A 88 2.65 -23.21 7.53
CA SER A 88 1.26 -23.36 7.10
C SER A 88 0.71 -21.99 6.69
N ARG A 89 0.05 -21.96 5.54
CA ARG A 89 -0.66 -20.80 5.00
C ARG A 89 -2.14 -21.16 5.20
N GLU A 90 -2.80 -20.53 6.15
CA GLU A 90 -4.26 -20.49 6.19
C GLU A 90 -4.68 -19.18 5.51
N THR A 91 -5.21 -19.32 4.31
CA THR A 91 -5.93 -18.27 3.58
C THR A 91 -7.28 -18.07 4.26
N ILE A 92 -7.42 -16.99 5.02
CA ILE A 92 -8.74 -16.49 5.41
C ILE A 92 -9.24 -15.63 4.25
N ASP A 93 -10.02 -16.23 3.36
CA ASP A 93 -10.93 -15.50 2.49
C ASP A 93 -11.98 -14.83 3.39
N ARG A 94 -12.06 -13.49 3.33
CA ARG A 94 -13.24 -12.76 3.78
C ARG A 94 -13.82 -12.02 2.58
N PRO A 95 -15.07 -12.31 2.18
CA PRO A 95 -15.73 -11.59 1.11
C PRO A 95 -16.03 -10.15 1.54
N ILE A 96 -15.78 -9.20 0.64
CA ILE A 96 -16.27 -7.83 0.76
C ILE A 96 -17.75 -7.89 0.38
N GLY A 97 -18.62 -7.82 1.38
CA GLY A 97 -20.04 -7.57 1.15
C GLY A 97 -20.23 -6.12 0.69
N LEU A 98 -20.85 -5.96 -0.48
CA LEU A 98 -21.53 -4.73 -0.89
C LEU A 98 -23.03 -4.98 -0.71
N ALA A 99 -23.66 -4.11 0.06
CA ALA A 99 -25.07 -3.77 -0.02
C ALA A 99 -25.13 -2.24 -0.08
#